data_AF-A0A952E6J1-F1
#
_entry.id   AF-A0A952E6J1-F1
#
_cell.length_a   1.000
_cell.length_b   1.000
_cell.length_c   1.000
_cell.angle_alpha   90.00
_cell.angle_beta   90.00
_cell.angle_gamma   90.00
#
_symmetry.space_group_name_H-M   'P 1'
#
loop_
_entity.id
_entity.type
_entity.pdbx_description
1 polymer ?
#
loop_
_entity_poly.entity_id
_entity_poly.type
_entity_poly.pdbx_seq_one_letter_code
_entity_poly.pdbx_strand_id
1 'polypeptide(L)'
;MQFRKSYVMLTILGAFITGVCINANFSSIAKADDRPATSQAVREWQEKRFGMFIHWGPVSIKGTEIGWSRGREVPSEEYDQLYKQFNPVKFDAEEWVKVAREAGMKYLVLTSKHHDGFCLWPSKYTDYHIGNTPFKRDVMKELSEACKKYGVEFSTYHSICDWYHPDYPMGSPGGKSEKPNPNMPRYYEYLKNQTKEIIDNYGPLGIMWFDGEWEKPWTREYGNEIYDYLKKIQPNLVINNRVSKGRHGMAGTTKQSRLNAGDYDTPEQQIGGFNRERPWETCMTICRQWAWKPNDKMKSAKECIRTLLQTVGGDGNLLFNVGPMPDGRIEPRQVERLRQMGAWLKKYGGGVYGTRGGPFKPGKWGASTCKGGKIYLYVMNRQADDRVVLPPINRKIISCRTLGGGQLLLTQNKNSIEIHLPASGRDEIAAVIELTVKGSAFDINPVDVLSAQ
;
A
#
# COMPACT_ATOMS: atom_id res chain seq x y z
N MET A 1 65.98 -2.80 37.43
CA MET A 1 66.94 -3.90 37.67
C MET A 1 66.93 -4.79 36.44
N GLN A 2 68.11 -4.97 35.83
CA GLN A 2 68.54 -5.98 34.83
C GLN A 2 67.77 -6.12 33.49
N PHE A 3 68.34 -5.64 32.37
CA PHE A 3 69.43 -6.21 31.52
C PHE A 3 68.91 -7.39 30.66
N ARG A 4 69.20 -7.58 29.37
CA ARG A 4 69.82 -6.83 28.26
C ARG A 4 69.49 -7.63 26.98
N LYS A 5 69.59 -6.95 25.84
CA LYS A 5 69.59 -7.46 24.46
C LYS A 5 70.70 -8.50 24.21
N SER A 6 70.49 -9.46 23.29
CA SER A 6 71.10 -9.47 21.95
C SER A 6 71.18 -10.86 21.29
N TYR A 7 71.16 -10.80 19.95
CA TYR A 7 71.15 -11.80 18.88
C TYR A 7 72.36 -12.77 18.78
N VAL A 8 72.19 -13.88 18.03
CA VAL A 8 73.01 -14.42 16.89
C VAL A 8 72.48 -15.86 16.57
N MET A 9 71.78 -16.12 15.45
CA MET A 9 72.24 -16.62 14.12
C MET A 9 72.76 -18.09 14.09
N LEU A 10 72.07 -19.02 13.39
CA LEU A 10 72.58 -19.80 12.22
C LEU A 10 71.63 -20.95 11.73
N THR A 11 71.37 -20.95 10.41
CA THR A 11 71.25 -22.06 9.42
C THR A 11 70.25 -23.23 9.49
N ILE A 12 69.24 -23.16 8.61
CA ILE A 12 68.79 -24.06 7.51
C ILE A 12 68.90 -25.60 7.65
N LEU A 13 67.74 -26.27 7.62
CA LEU A 13 67.35 -27.45 6.79
C LEU A 13 65.82 -27.62 7.01
N GLY A 14 64.89 -27.62 6.07
CA GLY A 14 64.83 -28.38 4.81
C GLY A 14 63.84 -29.55 4.96
N ALA A 15 62.54 -29.31 4.80
CA ALA A 15 61.55 -30.38 4.50
C ALA A 15 60.24 -29.80 3.93
N PHE A 16 60.04 -30.05 2.64
CA PHE A 16 58.78 -29.89 1.92
C PHE A 16 57.76 -30.89 2.47
N ILE A 17 56.60 -30.42 2.93
CA ILE A 17 55.37 -31.23 2.97
C ILE A 17 54.23 -30.39 2.38
N THR A 18 53.75 -30.87 1.25
CA THR A 18 52.57 -30.42 0.51
C THR A 18 51.31 -30.57 1.35
N GLY A 19 50.91 -29.50 2.03
CA GLY A 19 49.59 -29.34 2.61
C GLY A 19 48.65 -28.67 1.62
N VAL A 20 47.78 -29.45 0.99
CA VAL A 20 46.65 -28.96 0.19
C VAL A 20 45.73 -28.17 1.13
N CYS A 21 45.83 -26.85 1.08
CA CYS A 21 44.80 -25.98 1.65
C CYS A 21 43.53 -26.14 0.82
N ILE A 22 42.58 -26.92 1.33
CA ILE A 22 41.19 -26.87 0.88
C ILE A 22 40.66 -25.48 1.28
N ASN A 23 40.84 -24.52 0.37
CA ASN A 23 40.04 -23.30 0.39
C ASN A 23 38.61 -23.70 0.06
N ALA A 24 37.80 -23.91 1.10
CA ALA A 24 36.36 -23.95 0.95
C ALA A 24 35.91 -22.59 0.41
N ASN A 25 35.70 -22.53 -0.91
CA ASN A 25 35.02 -21.43 -1.57
C ASN A 25 33.57 -21.38 -1.08
N PHE A 26 33.33 -20.70 0.04
CA PHE A 26 32.01 -20.16 0.33
C PHE A 26 31.84 -18.84 -0.42
N SER A 27 31.47 -18.97 -1.70
CA SER A 27 30.97 -17.86 -2.51
C SER A 27 29.67 -18.25 -3.19
N SER A 28 28.64 -18.57 -2.40
CA SER A 28 27.26 -18.34 -2.83
C SER A 28 26.83 -16.96 -2.37
N ILE A 29 27.37 -15.92 -3.01
CA ILE A 29 26.68 -14.62 -2.99
C ILE A 29 25.36 -14.88 -3.71
N ALA A 30 24.25 -14.86 -2.97
CA ALA A 30 22.92 -14.93 -3.54
C ALA A 30 22.85 -13.94 -4.71
N LYS A 31 22.57 -14.46 -5.92
CA LYS A 31 22.39 -13.62 -7.10
C LYS A 31 21.41 -12.49 -6.74
N ALA A 32 21.79 -11.26 -7.07
CA ALA A 32 20.84 -10.17 -7.12
C ALA A 32 19.67 -10.61 -8.00
N ASP A 33 18.48 -10.30 -7.54
CA ASP A 33 17.24 -10.84 -8.07
C ASP A 33 16.99 -10.40 -9.52
N ASP A 34 17.00 -11.34 -10.47
CA ASP A 34 16.77 -11.15 -11.91
C ASP A 34 15.26 -10.97 -12.26
N ARG A 35 14.41 -10.60 -11.30
CA ARG A 35 12.96 -10.44 -11.54
C ARG A 35 12.69 -9.33 -12.59
N PRO A 36 11.79 -9.59 -13.55
CA PRO A 36 11.63 -8.77 -14.75
C PRO A 36 11.23 -7.32 -14.46
N ALA A 37 11.47 -6.45 -15.44
CA ALA A 37 10.83 -5.14 -15.54
C ALA A 37 9.34 -5.24 -15.16
N THR A 38 8.85 -4.28 -14.37
CA THR A 38 7.48 -4.18 -13.83
C THR A 38 6.46 -4.86 -14.74
N SER A 39 5.74 -5.88 -14.26
CA SER A 39 4.80 -6.64 -15.10
C SER A 39 3.70 -5.71 -15.67
N GLN A 40 3.06 -6.12 -16.76
CA GLN A 40 1.94 -5.34 -17.32
C GLN A 40 0.83 -5.12 -16.29
N ALA A 41 0.50 -6.14 -15.49
CA ALA A 41 -0.48 -6.02 -14.41
C ALA A 41 -0.11 -4.94 -13.38
N VAL A 42 1.17 -4.82 -13.02
CA VAL A 42 1.63 -3.77 -12.10
C VAL A 42 1.54 -2.39 -12.75
N ARG A 43 1.85 -2.26 -14.04
CA ARG A 43 1.63 -0.99 -14.78
C ARG A 43 0.16 -0.59 -14.80
N GLU A 44 -0.73 -1.51 -15.15
CA GLU A 44 -2.19 -1.29 -15.15
C GLU A 44 -2.70 -0.92 -13.76
N TRP A 45 -2.17 -1.55 -12.71
CA TRP A 45 -2.45 -1.15 -11.33
C TRP A 45 -1.93 0.24 -10.99
N GLN A 46 -0.73 0.64 -11.41
CA GLN A 46 -0.23 2.00 -11.20
C GLN A 46 -1.14 3.05 -11.85
N GLU A 47 -1.74 2.76 -13.00
CA GLU A 47 -2.66 3.69 -13.67
C GLU A 47 -3.96 3.93 -12.89
N LYS A 48 -4.37 2.98 -12.04
CA LYS A 48 -5.58 3.08 -11.21
C LYS A 48 -5.49 4.13 -10.11
N ARG A 49 -4.30 4.34 -9.53
CA ARG A 49 -3.94 5.35 -8.51
C ARG A 49 -4.70 5.37 -7.19
N PHE A 50 -5.96 4.98 -7.14
CA PHE A 50 -6.81 5.14 -5.97
C PHE A 50 -7.70 3.92 -5.76
N GLY A 51 -7.57 3.30 -4.58
CA GLY A 51 -8.33 2.12 -4.18
C GLY A 51 -8.96 2.26 -2.80
N MET A 52 -9.96 1.43 -2.52
CA MET A 52 -10.60 1.32 -1.20
C MET A 52 -9.95 0.20 -0.40
N PHE A 53 -9.54 0.47 0.83
CA PHE A 53 -9.23 -0.58 1.81
C PHE A 53 -10.44 -0.78 2.72
N ILE A 54 -10.73 -2.04 3.11
CA ILE A 54 -11.79 -2.36 4.04
C ILE A 54 -11.27 -3.28 5.15
N HIS A 55 -11.28 -2.77 6.37
CA HIS A 55 -11.02 -3.55 7.59
C HIS A 55 -12.32 -3.80 8.33
N TRP A 56 -12.79 -5.05 8.31
CA TRP A 56 -14.08 -5.42 8.87
C TRP A 56 -14.08 -6.84 9.43
N GLY A 57 -14.88 -7.06 10.45
CA GLY A 57 -15.03 -8.34 11.12
C GLY A 57 -15.82 -8.22 12.41
N PRO A 58 -15.98 -9.32 13.17
CA PRO A 58 -16.78 -9.37 14.40
C PRO A 58 -16.39 -8.32 15.44
N VAL A 59 -15.13 -7.89 15.48
CA VAL A 59 -14.62 -6.81 16.35
C VAL A 59 -15.38 -5.49 16.20
N SER A 60 -16.01 -5.24 15.06
CA SER A 60 -16.85 -4.06 14.86
C SER A 60 -18.00 -3.97 15.88
N ILE A 61 -18.42 -5.07 16.50
CA ILE A 61 -19.38 -5.09 17.62
C ILE A 61 -18.83 -4.30 18.83
N LYS A 62 -17.51 -4.34 19.05
CA LYS A 62 -16.82 -3.66 20.15
C LYS A 62 -16.34 -2.26 19.79
N GLY A 63 -16.21 -1.96 18.49
CA GLY A 63 -15.74 -0.64 18.05
C GLY A 63 -14.25 -0.39 18.35
N THR A 64 -13.46 -1.45 18.44
CA THR A 64 -12.01 -1.44 18.75
C THR A 64 -11.20 -1.95 17.56
N GLU A 65 -9.87 -1.83 17.62
CA GLU A 65 -9.00 -2.13 16.47
C GLU A 65 -9.02 -3.62 16.11
N ILE A 66 -9.06 -3.92 14.80
CA ILE A 66 -9.12 -5.30 14.28
C ILE A 66 -7.83 -6.06 14.55
N GLY A 67 -7.97 -7.29 15.09
CA GLY A 67 -6.89 -8.07 15.69
C GLY A 67 -6.27 -7.43 16.93
N TRP A 68 -5.76 -6.20 16.84
CA TRP A 68 -4.86 -5.60 17.83
C TRP A 68 -5.50 -5.34 19.19
N SER A 69 -6.83 -5.25 19.26
CA SER A 69 -7.57 -5.13 20.52
C SER A 69 -7.73 -6.46 21.27
N ARG A 70 -7.51 -7.61 20.62
CA ARG A 70 -7.61 -8.95 21.20
C ARG A 70 -6.60 -9.14 22.35
N GLY A 71 -7.09 -9.48 23.54
CA GLY A 71 -6.30 -9.63 24.75
C GLY A 71 -5.71 -8.31 25.30
N ARG A 72 -6.09 -7.15 24.74
CA ARG A 72 -5.63 -5.83 25.18
C ARG A 72 -6.78 -4.95 25.66
N GLU A 73 -7.75 -4.70 24.78
CA GLU A 73 -8.95 -3.91 25.08
C GLU A 73 -10.18 -4.83 25.26
N VAL A 74 -10.16 -5.98 24.59
CA VAL A 74 -11.20 -7.02 24.68
C VAL A 74 -10.51 -8.32 25.09
N PRO A 75 -10.92 -9.00 26.17
CA PRO A 75 -10.37 -10.30 26.57
C PRO A 75 -10.36 -11.30 25.40
N SER A 76 -9.31 -12.11 25.28
CA SER A 76 -9.15 -13.03 24.13
C SER A 76 -10.31 -14.02 24.00
N GLU A 77 -10.77 -14.56 25.13
CA GLU A 77 -11.88 -15.51 25.19
C GLU A 77 -13.20 -14.87 24.76
N GLU A 78 -13.38 -13.58 25.01
CA GLU A 78 -14.54 -12.82 24.54
C GLU A 78 -14.41 -12.50 23.05
N TYR A 79 -13.23 -12.03 22.63
CA TYR A 79 -12.93 -11.65 21.26
C TYR A 79 -13.21 -12.79 20.27
N ASP A 80 -12.71 -13.98 20.60
CA ASP A 80 -12.82 -15.18 19.78
C ASP A 80 -14.25 -15.74 19.71
N GLN A 81 -15.19 -15.16 20.46
CA GLN A 81 -16.60 -15.54 20.46
C GLN A 81 -17.50 -14.47 19.83
N LEU A 82 -16.97 -13.30 19.46
CA LEU A 82 -17.76 -12.21 18.86
C LEU A 82 -18.50 -12.64 17.59
N TYR A 83 -17.92 -13.56 16.82
CA TYR A 83 -18.52 -14.06 15.59
C TYR A 83 -19.90 -14.72 15.81
N LYS A 84 -20.14 -15.30 17.01
CA LYS A 84 -21.44 -15.89 17.36
C LYS A 84 -22.57 -14.87 17.46
N GLN A 85 -22.24 -13.59 17.65
CA GLN A 85 -23.18 -12.49 17.71
C GLN A 85 -23.19 -11.64 16.43
N PHE A 86 -22.26 -11.91 15.51
CA PHE A 86 -22.04 -11.08 14.35
C PHE A 86 -23.12 -11.32 13.28
N ASN A 87 -24.04 -10.38 13.15
CA ASN A 87 -25.15 -10.44 12.21
C ASN A 87 -25.37 -9.11 11.49
N PRO A 88 -24.54 -8.78 10.48
CA PRO A 88 -24.65 -7.53 9.72
C PRO A 88 -25.85 -7.51 8.75
N VAL A 89 -27.06 -7.38 9.31
CA VAL A 89 -28.34 -7.45 8.57
C VAL A 89 -28.52 -6.37 7.50
N LYS A 90 -27.69 -5.31 7.51
CA LYS A 90 -27.69 -4.24 6.50
C LYS A 90 -26.49 -4.29 5.57
N PHE A 91 -25.73 -5.39 5.56
CA PHE A 91 -24.67 -5.59 4.58
C PHE A 91 -25.23 -5.72 3.16
N ASP A 92 -24.72 -4.88 2.28
CA ASP A 92 -24.99 -4.85 0.85
C ASP A 92 -23.67 -4.62 0.10
N ALA A 93 -23.19 -5.66 -0.58
CA ALA A 93 -21.96 -5.62 -1.35
C ALA A 93 -22.03 -4.62 -2.52
N GLU A 94 -23.20 -4.48 -3.15
CA GLU A 94 -23.37 -3.52 -4.24
C GLU A 94 -23.25 -2.09 -3.73
N GLU A 95 -23.81 -1.78 -2.57
CA GLU A 95 -23.69 -0.45 -1.96
C GLU A 95 -22.22 -0.11 -1.66
N TRP A 96 -21.45 -1.04 -1.10
CA TRP A 96 -20.02 -0.82 -0.86
C TRP A 96 -19.25 -0.50 -2.15
N VAL A 97 -19.50 -1.28 -3.20
CA VAL A 97 -18.82 -1.09 -4.50
C VAL A 97 -19.29 0.19 -5.19
N LYS A 98 -20.57 0.56 -5.08
CA LYS A 98 -21.09 1.85 -5.57
C LYS A 98 -20.41 3.02 -4.86
N VAL A 99 -20.28 2.97 -3.53
CA VAL A 99 -19.56 4.00 -2.76
C VAL A 99 -18.11 4.14 -3.25
N ALA A 100 -17.40 3.02 -3.46
CA ALA A 100 -16.04 3.05 -4.00
C ALA A 100 -15.99 3.72 -5.40
N ARG A 101 -16.90 3.33 -6.29
CA ARG A 101 -16.99 3.88 -7.65
C ARG A 101 -17.33 5.37 -7.65
N GLU A 102 -18.30 5.78 -6.85
CA GLU A 102 -18.71 7.18 -6.67
C GLU A 102 -17.54 8.04 -6.17
N ALA A 103 -16.72 7.50 -5.28
CA ALA A 103 -15.49 8.14 -4.79
C ALA A 103 -14.38 8.24 -5.85
N GLY A 104 -14.53 7.56 -6.99
CA GLY A 104 -13.52 7.47 -8.05
C GLY A 104 -12.49 6.35 -7.84
N MET A 105 -12.65 5.48 -6.85
CA MET A 105 -11.73 4.36 -6.64
C MET A 105 -11.89 3.31 -7.76
N LYS A 106 -10.80 2.65 -8.11
CA LYS A 106 -10.73 1.70 -9.24
C LYS A 106 -10.57 0.25 -8.82
N TYR A 107 -10.20 0.02 -7.56
CA TYR A 107 -10.05 -1.30 -6.96
C TYR A 107 -10.43 -1.24 -5.49
N LEU A 108 -10.76 -2.40 -4.93
CA LEU A 108 -11.13 -2.57 -3.52
C LEU A 108 -10.36 -3.75 -2.95
N VAL A 109 -9.76 -3.56 -1.77
CA VAL A 109 -9.00 -4.56 -1.01
C VAL A 109 -9.76 -4.86 0.29
N LEU A 110 -10.38 -6.04 0.37
CA LEU A 110 -11.08 -6.50 1.57
C LEU A 110 -10.16 -7.34 2.45
N THR A 111 -10.18 -7.12 3.77
CA THR A 111 -9.60 -8.04 4.76
C THR A 111 -10.27 -9.42 4.71
N SER A 112 -9.78 -10.32 3.84
CA SER A 112 -10.29 -11.71 3.78
C SER A 112 -10.11 -12.41 5.13
N LYS A 113 -8.93 -12.24 5.72
CA LYS A 113 -8.55 -12.68 7.07
C LYS A 113 -7.59 -11.66 7.68
N HIS A 114 -7.88 -11.17 8.88
CA HIS A 114 -6.96 -10.34 9.66
C HIS A 114 -6.11 -11.18 10.63
N HIS A 115 -5.25 -10.54 11.43
CA HIS A 115 -4.37 -11.22 12.39
C HIS A 115 -5.12 -12.06 13.44
N ASP A 116 -6.39 -11.75 13.69
CA ASP A 116 -7.25 -12.55 14.58
C ASP A 116 -7.67 -13.89 13.97
N GLY A 117 -7.41 -14.15 12.69
CA GLY A 117 -7.70 -15.41 12.03
C GLY A 117 -9.12 -15.56 11.50
N PHE A 118 -10.02 -14.60 11.72
CA PHE A 118 -11.41 -14.73 11.28
C PHE A 118 -11.54 -14.55 9.77
N CYS A 119 -12.15 -15.52 9.09
CA CYS A 119 -12.30 -15.51 7.63
C CYS A 119 -13.66 -14.91 7.21
N LEU A 120 -13.65 -13.90 6.33
CA LEU A 120 -14.86 -13.29 5.73
C LEU A 120 -15.47 -14.12 4.57
N TRP A 121 -15.05 -15.37 4.42
CA TRP A 121 -15.66 -16.34 3.51
C TRP A 121 -15.78 -17.69 4.21
N PRO A 122 -16.71 -18.58 3.82
CA PRO A 122 -16.85 -19.91 4.42
C PRO A 122 -15.71 -20.85 3.98
N SER A 123 -14.51 -20.64 4.54
CA SER A 123 -13.32 -21.44 4.22
C SER A 123 -13.48 -22.90 4.64
N LYS A 124 -13.11 -23.86 3.78
CA LYS A 124 -13.16 -25.29 4.16
C LYS A 124 -12.06 -25.72 5.14
N TYR A 125 -11.14 -24.81 5.49
CA TYR A 125 -9.94 -25.12 6.27
C TYR A 125 -10.04 -24.71 7.75
N THR A 126 -11.10 -24.01 8.16
CA THR A 126 -11.30 -23.57 9.55
C THR A 126 -12.78 -23.38 9.85
N ASP A 127 -13.22 -23.65 11.07
CA ASP A 127 -14.57 -23.29 11.53
C ASP A 127 -14.68 -21.80 11.95
N TYR A 128 -13.56 -21.08 12.01
CA TYR A 128 -13.51 -19.68 12.44
C TYR A 128 -13.74 -18.72 11.27
N HIS A 129 -14.96 -18.74 10.74
CA HIS A 129 -15.33 -18.01 9.53
C HIS A 129 -16.77 -17.49 9.53
N ILE A 130 -17.08 -16.59 8.59
CA ILE A 130 -18.39 -15.94 8.43
C ILE A 130 -19.57 -16.93 8.29
N GLY A 131 -19.36 -18.10 7.67
CA GLY A 131 -20.40 -19.13 7.54
C GLY A 131 -20.93 -19.69 8.87
N ASN A 132 -20.17 -19.57 9.96
CA ASN A 132 -20.51 -20.05 11.30
C ASN A 132 -21.05 -18.92 12.21
N THR A 133 -21.39 -17.78 11.62
CA THR A 133 -22.08 -16.68 12.30
C THR A 133 -23.60 -16.78 12.10
N PRO A 134 -24.42 -16.00 12.81
CA PRO A 134 -25.84 -15.85 12.46
C PRO A 134 -26.08 -15.34 11.03
N PHE A 135 -25.11 -14.63 10.44
CA PHE A 135 -25.21 -14.02 9.12
C PHE A 135 -25.12 -15.01 7.95
N LYS A 136 -24.22 -16.00 8.07
CA LYS A 136 -23.98 -17.14 7.16
C LYS A 136 -23.63 -16.83 5.70
N ARG A 137 -23.79 -15.59 5.24
CA ARG A 137 -23.51 -15.17 3.85
C ARG A 137 -22.01 -15.10 3.58
N ASP A 138 -21.66 -15.36 2.31
CA ASP A 138 -20.29 -15.28 1.80
C ASP A 138 -20.00 -13.85 1.31
N VAL A 139 -19.36 -13.06 2.19
CA VAL A 139 -19.05 -11.65 1.93
C VAL A 139 -18.07 -11.50 0.75
N MET A 140 -17.13 -12.43 0.59
CA MET A 140 -16.15 -12.39 -0.49
C MET A 140 -16.78 -12.65 -1.85
N LYS A 141 -17.69 -13.62 -1.94
CA LYS A 141 -18.44 -13.89 -3.17
C LYS A 141 -19.31 -12.71 -3.58
N GLU A 142 -20.08 -12.16 -2.64
CA GLU A 142 -20.97 -11.05 -2.96
C GLU A 142 -20.19 -9.80 -3.41
N LEU A 143 -19.04 -9.51 -2.80
CA LEU A 143 -18.20 -8.38 -3.20
C LEU A 143 -17.48 -8.63 -4.53
N SER A 144 -17.00 -9.83 -4.81
CA SER A 144 -16.35 -10.13 -6.10
C SER A 144 -17.33 -10.00 -7.27
N GLU A 145 -18.56 -10.49 -7.09
CA GLU A 145 -19.66 -10.34 -8.07
C GLU A 145 -20.07 -8.87 -8.27
N ALA A 146 -20.22 -8.11 -7.18
CA ALA A 146 -20.53 -6.68 -7.25
C ALA A 146 -19.41 -5.87 -7.92
N CYS A 147 -18.14 -6.14 -7.58
CA CYS A 147 -16.98 -5.54 -8.22
C CYS A 147 -16.97 -5.76 -9.74
N LYS A 148 -17.20 -7.01 -10.17
CA LYS A 148 -17.34 -7.37 -11.59
C LYS A 148 -18.49 -6.60 -12.26
N LYS A 149 -19.64 -6.50 -11.61
CA LYS A 149 -20.82 -5.79 -12.12
C LYS A 149 -20.57 -4.29 -12.32
N TYR A 150 -19.84 -3.65 -11.42
CA TYR A 150 -19.65 -2.19 -11.41
C TYR A 150 -18.31 -1.72 -11.95
N GLY A 151 -17.45 -2.63 -12.43
CA GLY A 151 -16.16 -2.29 -13.02
C GLY A 151 -15.14 -1.77 -11.99
N VAL A 152 -15.20 -2.30 -10.77
CA VAL A 152 -14.19 -2.10 -9.73
C VAL A 152 -13.41 -3.40 -9.61
N GLU A 153 -12.09 -3.34 -9.57
CA GLU A 153 -11.28 -4.55 -9.46
C GLU A 153 -11.35 -5.12 -8.03
N PHE A 154 -11.77 -6.39 -7.90
CA PHE A 154 -11.80 -7.09 -6.63
C PHE A 154 -10.41 -7.56 -6.23
N SER A 155 -10.02 -7.28 -4.99
CA SER A 155 -8.74 -7.63 -4.41
C SER A 155 -8.90 -7.97 -2.92
N THR A 156 -7.91 -8.64 -2.36
CA THR A 156 -7.98 -9.13 -0.98
C THR A 156 -6.73 -8.76 -0.20
N TYR A 157 -6.91 -8.38 1.04
CA TYR A 157 -5.89 -8.47 2.07
C TYR A 157 -5.94 -9.85 2.71
N HIS A 158 -4.78 -10.43 3.03
CA HIS A 158 -4.70 -11.69 3.76
C HIS A 158 -3.54 -11.67 4.76
N SER A 159 -3.85 -11.87 6.04
CA SER A 159 -2.79 -11.92 7.04
C SER A 159 -2.04 -13.24 7.04
N ILE A 160 -0.71 -13.12 7.05
CA ILE A 160 0.26 -14.20 7.28
C ILE A 160 0.21 -14.66 8.73
N CYS A 161 0.10 -13.73 9.69
CA CYS A 161 -0.01 -14.09 11.10
C CYS A 161 -1.46 -14.43 11.46
N ASP A 162 -1.61 -15.35 12.41
CA ASP A 162 -2.91 -15.86 12.83
C ASP A 162 -2.87 -16.20 14.33
N TRP A 163 -3.32 -15.25 15.14
CA TRP A 163 -3.27 -15.36 16.59
C TRP A 163 -4.29 -16.37 17.14
N TYR A 164 -5.23 -16.82 16.31
CA TYR A 164 -6.22 -17.84 16.65
C TYR A 164 -5.72 -19.26 16.32
N HIS A 165 -5.16 -19.49 15.13
CA HIS A 165 -4.83 -20.83 14.64
C HIS A 165 -3.81 -21.55 15.55
N PRO A 166 -4.07 -22.78 16.04
CA PRO A 166 -3.22 -23.45 17.04
C PRO A 166 -1.78 -23.68 16.57
N ASP A 167 -1.59 -23.88 15.27
CA ASP A 167 -0.27 -24.14 14.69
C ASP A 167 0.59 -22.91 14.47
N TYR A 168 0.00 -21.71 14.47
CA TYR A 168 0.78 -20.49 14.33
C TYR A 168 1.48 -20.16 15.66
N PRO A 169 2.81 -19.97 15.69
CA PRO A 169 3.54 -19.92 16.97
C PRO A 169 3.14 -18.80 17.93
N MET A 170 2.69 -17.66 17.42
CA MET A 170 2.31 -16.53 18.27
C MET A 170 0.80 -16.54 18.57
N GLY A 171 0.43 -16.17 19.80
CA GLY A 171 -0.96 -16.20 20.27
C GLY A 171 -1.56 -14.85 20.66
N SER A 172 -0.83 -13.75 20.54
CA SER A 172 -1.29 -12.42 20.93
C SER A 172 -0.73 -11.30 20.05
N PRO A 173 -1.36 -10.10 20.06
CA PRO A 173 -0.94 -9.02 19.20
C PRO A 173 0.52 -8.61 19.35
N GLY A 174 1.25 -8.66 18.25
CA GLY A 174 2.67 -8.31 18.16
C GLY A 174 3.63 -9.39 18.67
N GLY A 175 3.20 -10.66 18.73
CA GLY A 175 4.08 -11.77 19.11
C GLY A 175 4.49 -11.76 20.58
N LYS A 176 3.61 -11.31 21.48
CA LYS A 176 3.93 -11.20 22.91
C LYS A 176 3.76 -12.50 23.70
N SER A 177 3.10 -13.49 23.13
CA SER A 177 2.91 -14.82 23.73
C SER A 177 3.11 -15.91 22.69
N GLU A 178 3.70 -17.02 23.13
CA GLU A 178 3.90 -18.22 22.33
C GLU A 178 2.82 -19.26 22.67
N LYS A 179 2.36 -20.01 21.66
CA LYS A 179 1.47 -21.15 21.85
C LYS A 179 2.28 -22.37 22.31
N PRO A 180 1.69 -23.31 23.08
CA PRO A 180 2.45 -24.42 23.68
C PRO A 180 2.95 -25.45 22.66
N ASN A 181 2.17 -25.75 21.61
CA ASN A 181 2.47 -26.81 20.63
C ASN A 181 2.27 -26.35 19.17
N PRO A 182 2.96 -25.30 18.69
CA PRO A 182 2.76 -24.80 17.35
C PRO A 182 3.46 -25.66 16.29
N ASN A 183 3.00 -25.58 15.05
CA ASN A 183 3.57 -26.29 13.91
C ASN A 183 3.57 -25.38 12.67
N MET A 184 4.62 -24.57 12.54
CA MET A 184 4.71 -23.58 11.46
C MET A 184 4.62 -24.20 10.05
N PRO A 185 5.25 -25.36 9.73
CA PRO A 185 5.05 -26.01 8.44
C PRO A 185 3.59 -26.38 8.13
N ARG A 186 2.85 -26.93 9.11
CA ARG A 186 1.43 -27.25 8.94
C ARG A 186 0.59 -25.98 8.75
N TYR A 187 0.89 -24.91 9.50
CA TYR A 187 0.27 -23.61 9.31
C TYR A 187 0.57 -23.00 7.93
N TYR A 188 1.80 -23.16 7.44
CA TYR A 188 2.18 -22.66 6.12
C TYR A 188 1.38 -23.34 5.00
N GLU A 189 1.16 -24.65 5.09
CA GLU A 189 0.28 -25.35 4.16
C GLU A 189 -1.18 -24.90 4.30
N TYR A 190 -1.67 -24.60 5.52
CA TYR A 190 -2.97 -23.95 5.72
C TYR A 190 -3.06 -22.59 5.01
N LEU A 191 -2.04 -21.73 5.13
CA LEU A 191 -1.96 -20.44 4.44
C LEU A 191 -1.95 -20.60 2.91
N LYS A 192 -1.16 -21.54 2.36
CA LYS A 192 -1.13 -21.85 0.92
C LYS A 192 -2.48 -22.34 0.41
N ASN A 193 -3.16 -23.16 1.21
CA ASN A 193 -4.48 -23.69 0.92
C ASN A 193 -5.55 -22.59 0.91
N GLN A 194 -5.57 -21.69 1.90
CA GLN A 194 -6.51 -20.56 1.94
C GLN A 194 -6.28 -19.57 0.81
N THR A 195 -5.03 -19.21 0.53
CA THR A 195 -4.71 -18.28 -0.57
C THR A 195 -5.08 -18.87 -1.94
N LYS A 196 -4.89 -20.18 -2.13
CA LYS A 196 -5.39 -20.89 -3.32
C LYS A 196 -6.92 -20.90 -3.39
N GLU A 197 -7.60 -21.23 -2.29
CA GLU A 197 -9.07 -21.25 -2.21
C GLU A 197 -9.68 -19.89 -2.57
N ILE A 198 -9.07 -18.80 -2.11
CA ILE A 198 -9.50 -17.45 -2.46
C ILE A 198 -9.39 -17.20 -3.98
N ILE A 199 -8.26 -17.57 -4.59
CA ILE A 199 -8.04 -17.38 -6.03
C ILE A 199 -9.00 -18.24 -6.85
N ASP A 200 -9.17 -19.52 -6.48
CA ASP A 200 -10.03 -20.46 -7.20
C ASP A 200 -11.50 -20.03 -7.15
N ASN A 201 -11.98 -19.55 -5.99
CA ASN A 201 -13.41 -19.30 -5.77
C ASN A 201 -13.85 -17.88 -6.16
N TYR A 202 -12.96 -16.88 -6.06
CA TYR A 202 -13.31 -15.47 -6.22
C TYR A 202 -12.45 -14.72 -7.25
N GLY A 203 -11.47 -15.40 -7.84
CA GLY A 203 -10.59 -14.83 -8.84
C GLY A 203 -11.26 -14.62 -10.21
N PRO A 204 -10.56 -13.97 -11.15
CA PRO A 204 -9.21 -13.45 -10.99
C PRO A 204 -9.16 -12.23 -10.06
N LEU A 205 -8.19 -12.19 -9.14
CA LEU A 205 -7.98 -11.06 -8.23
C LEU A 205 -7.09 -9.99 -8.87
N GLY A 206 -7.28 -8.73 -8.51
CA GLY A 206 -6.30 -7.68 -8.83
C GLY A 206 -5.03 -7.81 -7.98
N ILE A 207 -5.23 -7.73 -6.66
CA ILE A 207 -4.17 -7.70 -5.65
C ILE A 207 -4.43 -8.76 -4.58
N MET A 208 -3.36 -9.41 -4.12
CA MET A 208 -3.33 -10.07 -2.82
C MET A 208 -2.33 -9.33 -1.91
N TRP A 209 -2.88 -8.59 -0.96
CA TRP A 209 -2.15 -7.71 -0.04
C TRP A 209 -1.84 -8.47 1.25
N PHE A 210 -0.58 -8.87 1.45
CA PHE A 210 -0.15 -9.60 2.64
C PHE A 210 0.22 -8.69 3.80
N ASP A 211 0.10 -9.21 5.02
CA ASP A 211 0.54 -8.52 6.24
C ASP A 211 0.90 -9.50 7.35
N GLY A 212 1.62 -9.05 8.37
CA GLY A 212 2.04 -9.90 9.50
C GLY A 212 3.42 -10.52 9.28
N GLU A 213 4.15 -10.08 8.26
CA GLU A 213 5.47 -10.57 7.89
C GLU A 213 6.54 -10.26 8.92
N TRP A 214 6.29 -9.33 9.84
CA TRP A 214 7.26 -8.92 10.87
C TRP A 214 7.51 -10.00 11.92
N GLU A 215 6.57 -10.92 12.16
CA GLU A 215 6.71 -11.90 13.24
C GLU A 215 7.82 -12.92 12.97
N LYS A 216 8.54 -13.32 14.03
CA LYS A 216 9.72 -14.20 13.96
C LYS A 216 9.48 -15.53 13.22
N PRO A 217 8.33 -16.22 13.35
CA PRO A 217 8.09 -17.48 12.66
C PRO A 217 8.05 -17.39 11.13
N TRP A 218 7.72 -16.22 10.59
CA TRP A 218 7.75 -16.01 9.15
C TRP A 218 9.18 -15.80 8.68
N THR A 219 9.58 -16.44 7.59
CA THR A 219 10.93 -16.33 7.03
C THR A 219 10.90 -15.80 5.61
N ARG A 220 12.07 -15.41 5.09
CA ARG A 220 12.20 -14.97 3.70
C ARG A 220 11.88 -16.11 2.73
N GLU A 221 12.25 -17.34 3.09
CA GLU A 221 12.03 -18.54 2.30
C GLU A 221 10.53 -18.79 2.12
N TYR A 222 9.75 -18.79 3.21
CA TYR A 222 8.29 -18.92 3.14
C TYR A 222 7.64 -17.82 2.29
N GLY A 223 8.11 -16.57 2.45
CA GLY A 223 7.60 -15.42 1.71
C GLY A 223 7.91 -15.45 0.22
N ASN A 224 9.10 -15.93 -0.15
CA ASN A 224 9.46 -16.09 -1.55
C ASN A 224 8.73 -17.28 -2.19
N GLU A 225 8.65 -18.42 -1.50
CA GLU A 225 7.94 -19.60 -2.01
C GLU A 225 6.45 -19.31 -2.23
N ILE A 226 5.77 -18.64 -1.29
CA ILE A 226 4.34 -18.35 -1.46
C ILE A 226 4.11 -17.35 -2.59
N TYR A 227 4.99 -16.37 -2.77
CA TYR A 227 4.92 -15.46 -3.91
C TYR A 227 5.03 -16.25 -5.22
N ASP A 228 6.05 -17.09 -5.39
CA ASP A 228 6.24 -17.88 -6.61
C ASP A 228 5.07 -18.83 -6.87
N TYR A 229 4.56 -19.48 -5.82
CA TYR A 229 3.37 -20.32 -5.88
C TYR A 229 2.15 -19.57 -6.40
N LEU A 230 1.87 -18.38 -5.88
CA LEU A 230 0.72 -17.57 -6.30
C LEU A 230 0.90 -16.98 -7.70
N LYS A 231 2.12 -16.56 -8.07
CA LYS A 231 2.43 -16.13 -9.44
C LYS A 231 2.28 -17.28 -10.45
N LYS A 232 2.52 -18.54 -10.04
CA LYS A 232 2.25 -19.71 -10.89
C LYS A 232 0.75 -19.96 -11.09
N ILE A 233 -0.06 -19.75 -10.06
CA ILE A 233 -1.52 -19.96 -10.12
C ILE A 233 -2.22 -18.83 -10.88
N GLN A 234 -1.85 -17.58 -10.59
CA GLN A 234 -2.40 -16.40 -11.24
C GLN A 234 -1.27 -15.43 -11.64
N PRO A 235 -0.69 -15.57 -12.85
CA PRO A 235 0.48 -14.78 -13.28
C PRO A 235 0.32 -13.26 -13.22
N ASN A 236 -0.90 -12.76 -13.38
CA ASN A 236 -1.22 -11.33 -13.34
C ASN A 236 -1.57 -10.81 -11.93
N LEU A 237 -1.53 -11.64 -10.88
CA LEU A 237 -1.74 -11.21 -9.50
C LEU A 237 -0.66 -10.21 -9.08
N VAL A 238 -1.08 -9.07 -8.53
CA VAL A 238 -0.18 -8.08 -7.93
C VAL A 238 -0.06 -8.37 -6.44
N ILE A 239 1.17 -8.43 -5.91
CA ILE A 239 1.46 -8.81 -4.53
C ILE A 239 2.38 -7.77 -3.88
N ASN A 240 2.07 -7.31 -2.68
CA ASN A 240 2.88 -6.30 -1.98
C ASN A 240 4.19 -6.89 -1.40
N ASN A 241 5.14 -6.02 -1.06
CA ASN A 241 6.43 -6.40 -0.47
C ASN A 241 6.36 -7.01 0.94
N ARG A 242 5.18 -7.01 1.58
CA ARG A 242 4.96 -7.70 2.86
C ARG A 242 4.69 -9.18 2.71
N VAL A 243 4.66 -9.73 1.50
CA VAL A 243 4.68 -11.19 1.34
C VAL A 243 5.97 -11.80 1.89
N SER A 244 7.08 -11.06 1.86
CA SER A 244 8.41 -11.50 2.34
C SER A 244 9.01 -10.52 3.34
N LYS A 245 10.11 -10.94 3.99
CA LYS A 245 10.84 -10.10 4.95
C LYS A 245 11.51 -8.93 4.22
N GLY A 246 11.97 -7.91 4.96
CA GLY A 246 12.88 -6.87 4.44
C GLY A 246 12.31 -5.44 4.39
N ARG A 247 11.03 -5.26 4.69
CA ARG A 247 10.46 -3.94 5.00
C ARG A 247 11.02 -3.43 6.34
N HIS A 248 11.20 -2.12 6.47
CA HIS A 248 11.58 -1.48 7.73
C HIS A 248 10.50 -0.52 8.19
N GLY A 249 9.79 -0.90 9.26
CA GLY A 249 8.76 -0.09 9.90
C GLY A 249 7.69 0.45 8.95
N MET A 250 7.03 1.52 9.39
CA MET A 250 5.93 2.18 8.67
C MET A 250 6.37 2.85 7.36
N ALA A 251 7.68 3.07 7.18
CA ALA A 251 8.23 3.64 5.96
C ALA A 251 8.02 2.75 4.72
N GLY A 252 7.82 1.45 4.91
CA GLY A 252 7.38 0.57 3.83
C GLY A 252 8.42 0.25 2.77
N THR A 253 9.61 0.87 2.82
CA THR A 253 10.59 0.92 1.74
C THR A 253 12.00 0.72 2.30
N THR A 254 12.81 -0.18 1.72
CA THR A 254 14.26 -0.25 1.96
C THR A 254 15.00 -0.69 0.69
N LYS A 255 16.32 -0.49 0.62
CA LYS A 255 17.12 -1.14 -0.45
C LYS A 255 17.01 -2.66 -0.38
N GLN A 256 16.79 -3.22 0.81
CA GLN A 256 16.69 -4.65 1.06
C GLN A 256 15.31 -5.23 0.69
N SER A 257 14.23 -4.44 0.76
CA SER A 257 12.90 -4.87 0.28
C SER A 257 12.90 -5.15 -1.22
N ARG A 258 13.83 -4.52 -1.97
CA ARG A 258 14.04 -4.80 -3.40
C ARG A 258 14.71 -6.15 -3.68
N LEU A 259 15.36 -6.74 -2.68
CA LEU A 259 15.99 -8.07 -2.79
C LEU A 259 15.01 -9.21 -2.46
N ASN A 260 13.79 -8.89 -2.04
CA ASN A 260 12.81 -9.87 -1.53
C ASN A 260 11.52 -9.84 -2.35
N ALA A 261 10.71 -10.90 -2.26
CA ALA A 261 9.48 -11.03 -3.03
C ALA A 261 8.51 -9.86 -2.82
N GLY A 262 7.70 -9.57 -3.86
CA GLY A 262 6.72 -8.49 -3.89
C GLY A 262 6.96 -7.42 -4.96
N ASP A 263 5.86 -6.98 -5.56
CA ASP A 263 5.81 -6.15 -6.76
C ASP A 263 5.89 -4.64 -6.47
N TYR A 264 5.50 -4.22 -5.25
CA TYR A 264 5.45 -2.82 -4.84
C TYR A 264 5.67 -2.63 -3.34
N ASP A 265 6.11 -1.43 -2.93
CA ASP A 265 6.33 -1.08 -1.52
C ASP A 265 5.09 -0.49 -0.84
N THR A 266 4.98 -0.61 0.50
CA THR A 266 3.76 -0.21 1.26
C THR A 266 4.02 0.77 2.41
N PRO A 267 4.28 2.06 2.16
CA PRO A 267 4.27 3.08 3.21
C PRO A 267 2.91 3.09 3.94
N GLU A 268 2.91 3.06 5.27
CA GLU A 268 1.68 2.94 6.06
C GLU A 268 1.47 4.17 6.93
N GLN A 269 0.27 4.76 6.89
CA GLN A 269 -0.10 5.98 7.62
C GLN A 269 0.79 7.21 7.32
N GLN A 270 1.63 7.11 6.28
CA GLN A 270 2.47 8.17 5.75
C GLN A 270 2.53 8.09 4.23
N ILE A 271 2.71 9.23 3.59
CA ILE A 271 2.84 9.32 2.13
C ILE A 271 4.26 8.90 1.74
N GLY A 272 4.38 7.99 0.78
CA GLY A 272 5.66 7.59 0.21
C GLY A 272 6.42 8.74 -0.45
N GLY A 273 7.74 8.61 -0.54
CA GLY A 273 8.59 9.56 -1.25
C GLY A 273 8.42 9.45 -2.77
N PHE A 274 8.87 10.48 -3.50
CA PHE A 274 8.88 10.45 -4.96
C PHE A 274 9.74 9.30 -5.50
N ASN A 275 9.16 8.40 -6.29
CA ASN A 275 9.89 7.28 -6.87
C ASN A 275 9.21 6.77 -8.15
N ARG A 276 9.87 6.97 -9.31
CA ARG A 276 9.39 6.48 -10.62
C ARG A 276 9.89 5.08 -10.98
N GLU A 277 10.84 4.54 -10.23
CA GLU A 277 11.51 3.27 -10.53
C GLU A 277 10.83 2.08 -9.86
N ARG A 278 10.50 2.22 -8.57
CA ARG A 278 9.84 1.18 -7.79
C ARG A 278 8.43 1.61 -7.43
N PRO A 279 7.39 0.91 -7.91
CA PRO A 279 6.01 1.21 -7.54
C PRO A 279 5.79 1.08 -6.03
N TRP A 280 4.87 1.89 -5.51
CA TRP A 280 4.51 1.87 -4.10
C TRP A 280 3.06 2.31 -3.89
N GLU A 281 2.49 1.89 -2.77
CA GLU A 281 1.13 2.20 -2.36
C GLU A 281 1.12 2.68 -0.91
N THR A 282 0.66 3.90 -0.67
CA THR A 282 0.36 4.32 0.69
C THR A 282 -0.97 3.72 1.11
N CYS A 283 -0.99 2.93 2.19
CA CYS A 283 -2.23 2.60 2.88
C CYS A 283 -2.48 3.62 4.00
N MET A 284 -3.68 4.19 4.04
CA MET A 284 -4.03 5.24 5.00
C MET A 284 -5.49 5.17 5.45
N THR A 285 -5.73 5.37 6.75
CA THR A 285 -7.07 5.42 7.34
C THR A 285 -7.79 6.73 7.04
N ILE A 286 -9.10 6.70 6.78
CA ILE A 286 -9.92 7.92 6.73
C ILE A 286 -10.11 8.52 8.14
N CYS A 287 -10.23 7.65 9.14
CA CYS A 287 -10.28 8.00 10.56
C CYS A 287 -8.92 7.70 11.25
N ARG A 288 -8.88 7.45 12.56
CA ARG A 288 -7.65 7.11 13.29
C ARG A 288 -7.40 5.60 13.35
N GLN A 289 -8.47 4.81 13.33
CA GLN A 289 -8.43 3.34 13.40
C GLN A 289 -8.64 2.71 12.00
N TRP A 290 -8.15 1.48 11.81
CA TRP A 290 -8.46 0.71 10.60
C TRP A 290 -9.89 0.17 10.64
N ALA A 291 -10.24 -0.55 11.71
CA ALA A 291 -11.61 -1.01 11.94
C ALA A 291 -12.54 0.13 12.38
N TRP A 292 -13.84 -0.10 12.32
CA TRP A 292 -14.82 0.87 12.81
C TRP A 292 -14.64 1.18 14.32
N LYS A 293 -14.68 2.46 14.65
CA LYS A 293 -14.72 2.98 16.02
C LYS A 293 -15.81 4.05 16.15
N PRO A 294 -16.72 3.95 17.13
CA PRO A 294 -17.73 4.97 17.37
C PRO A 294 -17.09 6.35 17.57
N ASN A 295 -17.63 7.36 16.89
CA ASN A 295 -17.21 8.75 17.02
C ASN A 295 -15.71 9.00 16.74
N ASP A 296 -15.08 8.17 15.91
CA ASP A 296 -13.66 8.36 15.58
C ASP A 296 -13.42 9.68 14.82
N LYS A 297 -12.24 10.26 15.03
CA LYS A 297 -11.82 11.52 14.40
C LYS A 297 -11.49 11.28 12.94
N MET A 298 -12.26 11.90 12.06
CA MET A 298 -12.16 11.75 10.61
C MET A 298 -11.38 12.89 9.97
N LYS A 299 -10.45 12.57 9.04
CA LYS A 299 -9.74 13.55 8.19
C LYS A 299 -10.72 14.33 7.35
N SER A 300 -10.61 15.65 7.28
CA SER A 300 -11.40 16.57 6.44
C SER A 300 -11.32 16.24 4.94
N ALA A 301 -12.27 16.73 4.12
CA ALA A 301 -12.23 16.52 2.66
C ALA A 301 -10.94 17.06 2.04
N LYS A 302 -10.49 18.23 2.54
CA LYS A 302 -9.22 18.86 2.16
C LYS A 302 -8.04 17.96 2.47
N GLU A 303 -7.96 17.38 3.67
CA GLU A 303 -6.89 16.43 4.03
C GLU A 303 -6.93 15.19 3.12
N CYS A 304 -8.10 14.56 2.94
CA CYS A 304 -8.22 13.35 2.12
C CYS A 304 -7.78 13.57 0.66
N ILE A 305 -8.23 14.67 0.03
CA ILE A 305 -7.87 14.97 -1.36
C ILE A 305 -6.38 15.34 -1.46
N ARG A 306 -5.84 16.13 -0.52
CA ARG A 306 -4.41 16.47 -0.53
C ARG A 306 -3.53 15.24 -0.33
N THR A 307 -3.94 14.28 0.51
CA THR A 307 -3.27 12.98 0.64
C THR A 307 -3.19 12.25 -0.68
N LEU A 308 -4.31 12.17 -1.43
CA LEU A 308 -4.33 11.55 -2.76
C LEU A 308 -3.38 12.27 -3.72
N LEU A 309 -3.45 13.59 -3.80
CA LEU A 309 -2.65 14.40 -4.73
C LEU A 309 -1.15 14.33 -4.45
N GLN A 310 -0.74 14.36 -3.18
CA GLN A 310 0.67 14.15 -2.82
C GLN A 310 1.13 12.73 -3.12
N THR A 311 0.26 11.74 -2.91
CA THR A 311 0.56 10.32 -3.20
C THR A 311 0.81 10.10 -4.69
N VAL A 312 -0.13 10.51 -5.56
CA VAL A 312 0.03 10.34 -7.01
C VAL A 312 1.15 11.20 -7.57
N GLY A 313 1.42 12.36 -6.98
CA GLY A 313 2.56 13.18 -7.36
C GLY A 313 3.91 12.56 -7.02
N GLY A 314 3.95 11.70 -5.99
CA GLY A 314 5.11 10.86 -5.66
C GLY A 314 5.23 9.61 -6.55
N ASP A 315 4.35 9.47 -7.54
CA ASP A 315 4.18 8.33 -8.43
C ASP A 315 3.64 7.05 -7.77
N GLY A 316 3.03 7.19 -6.58
CA GLY A 316 2.41 6.09 -5.85
C GLY A 316 0.90 5.94 -6.08
N ASN A 317 0.36 4.87 -5.51
CA ASN A 317 -1.07 4.64 -5.36
C ASN A 317 -1.52 4.93 -3.92
N LEU A 318 -2.77 5.35 -3.73
CA LEU A 318 -3.39 5.49 -2.41
C LEU A 318 -4.43 4.39 -2.21
N LEU A 319 -4.23 3.54 -1.20
CA LEU A 319 -5.22 2.59 -0.71
C LEU A 319 -5.85 3.15 0.57
N PHE A 320 -7.06 3.70 0.44
CA PHE A 320 -7.68 4.51 1.47
C PHE A 320 -8.76 3.74 2.22
N ASN A 321 -8.58 3.62 3.53
CA ASN A 321 -9.35 2.70 4.35
C ASN A 321 -10.66 3.28 4.87
N VAL A 322 -11.70 2.46 4.81
CA VAL A 322 -12.96 2.59 5.54
C VAL A 322 -13.12 1.46 6.57
N GLY A 323 -13.86 1.75 7.65
CA GLY A 323 -14.24 0.78 8.66
C GLY A 323 -15.75 0.61 8.70
N PRO A 324 -16.32 -0.46 8.12
CA PRO A 324 -17.75 -0.72 8.17
C PRO A 324 -18.24 -1.04 9.58
N MET A 325 -19.47 -0.63 9.87
CA MET A 325 -20.17 -0.81 11.14
C MET A 325 -20.55 -2.29 11.37
N PRO A 326 -20.87 -2.69 12.62
CA PRO A 326 -21.29 -4.06 12.92
C PRO A 326 -22.58 -4.50 12.21
N ASP A 327 -23.40 -3.55 11.73
CA ASP A 327 -24.61 -3.86 10.96
C ASP A 327 -24.36 -4.07 9.45
N GLY A 328 -23.12 -3.90 8.98
CA GLY A 328 -22.74 -4.12 7.58
C GLY A 328 -22.72 -2.88 6.68
N ARG A 329 -23.06 -1.70 7.19
CA ARG A 329 -22.95 -0.45 6.42
C ARG A 329 -21.55 0.16 6.57
N ILE A 330 -21.00 0.72 5.49
CA ILE A 330 -19.90 1.69 5.64
C ILE A 330 -20.44 2.87 6.45
N GLU A 331 -19.67 3.35 7.43
CA GLU A 331 -20.11 4.44 8.30
C GLU A 331 -20.56 5.66 7.47
N PRO A 332 -21.77 6.21 7.68
CA PRO A 332 -22.31 7.27 6.83
C PRO A 332 -21.43 8.52 6.70
N ARG A 333 -20.69 8.88 7.77
CA ARG A 333 -19.71 9.99 7.73
C ARG A 333 -18.58 9.72 6.73
N GLN A 334 -18.11 8.46 6.68
CA GLN A 334 -17.06 8.04 5.75
C GLN A 334 -17.60 8.03 4.30
N VAL A 335 -18.82 7.56 4.08
CA VAL A 335 -19.48 7.60 2.76
C VAL A 335 -19.59 9.03 2.23
N GLU A 336 -20.07 9.96 3.06
CA GLU A 336 -20.17 11.38 2.66
C GLU A 336 -18.81 11.98 2.32
N ARG A 337 -17.78 11.68 3.14
CA ARG A 337 -16.41 12.13 2.87
C ARG A 337 -15.85 11.57 1.57
N LEU A 338 -16.14 10.31 1.25
CA LEU A 338 -15.76 9.69 -0.02
C LEU A 338 -16.50 10.30 -1.21
N ARG A 339 -17.79 10.62 -1.07
CA ARG A 339 -18.55 11.34 -2.11
C ARG A 339 -18.00 12.73 -2.40
N GLN A 340 -17.54 13.44 -1.37
CA GLN A 340 -16.84 14.73 -1.52
C GLN A 340 -15.54 14.57 -2.33
N MET A 341 -14.76 13.52 -2.09
CA MET A 341 -13.59 13.19 -2.91
C MET A 341 -13.98 12.87 -4.35
N GLY A 342 -15.02 12.06 -4.53
CA GLY A 342 -15.56 11.70 -5.84
C GLY A 342 -16.02 12.89 -6.67
N ALA A 343 -16.74 13.84 -6.05
CA ALA A 343 -17.17 15.08 -6.69
C ALA A 343 -15.97 15.92 -7.18
N TRP A 344 -14.90 16.01 -6.38
CA TRP A 344 -13.67 16.68 -6.79
C TRP A 344 -12.97 15.95 -7.94
N LEU A 345 -12.85 14.62 -7.87
CA LEU A 345 -12.23 13.78 -8.89
C LEU A 345 -13.02 13.74 -10.20
N LYS A 346 -14.35 13.92 -10.17
CA LYS A 346 -15.15 14.07 -11.39
C LYS A 346 -14.73 15.29 -12.20
N LYS A 347 -14.31 16.37 -11.53
CA LYS A 347 -13.85 17.61 -12.18
C LYS A 347 -12.38 17.55 -12.57
N TYR A 348 -11.53 17.00 -11.72
CA TYR A 348 -10.07 17.13 -11.84
C TYR A 348 -9.31 15.79 -12.02
N GLY A 349 -10.01 14.66 -12.04
CA GLY A 349 -9.42 13.32 -12.09
C GLY A 349 -8.63 13.00 -13.35
N GLY A 350 -8.76 13.81 -14.42
CA GLY A 350 -7.94 13.67 -15.63
C GLY A 350 -6.44 13.87 -15.39
N GLY A 351 -6.03 14.57 -14.33
CA GLY A 351 -4.63 14.64 -13.90
C GLY A 351 -4.21 13.50 -12.97
N VAL A 352 -5.16 12.73 -12.43
CA VAL A 352 -4.89 11.67 -11.45
C VAL A 352 -4.70 10.34 -12.17
N TYR A 353 -5.69 9.87 -12.91
CA TYR A 353 -5.67 8.50 -13.45
C TYR A 353 -4.81 8.36 -14.71
N GLY A 354 -4.06 7.25 -14.80
CA GLY A 354 -3.17 6.97 -15.92
C GLY A 354 -2.06 8.01 -16.13
N THR A 355 -1.71 8.76 -15.09
CA THR A 355 -0.59 9.70 -15.08
C THR A 355 0.61 9.09 -14.36
N ARG A 356 1.78 9.74 -14.43
CA ARG A 356 2.99 9.43 -13.66
C ARG A 356 3.37 10.64 -12.79
N GLY A 357 3.97 10.41 -11.62
CA GLY A 357 4.38 11.50 -10.73
C GLY A 357 5.42 12.44 -11.36
N GLY A 358 5.42 13.72 -11.01
CA GLY A 358 6.37 14.74 -11.48
C GLY A 358 5.95 15.47 -12.77
N PRO A 359 6.84 16.28 -13.39
CA PRO A 359 8.27 16.39 -13.08
C PRO A 359 8.61 17.23 -11.84
N PHE A 360 7.69 18.05 -11.33
CA PHE A 360 7.89 18.80 -10.08
C PHE A 360 7.55 17.90 -8.90
N LYS A 361 8.55 17.54 -8.09
CA LYS A 361 8.37 16.62 -6.98
C LYS A 361 7.40 17.19 -5.92
N PRO A 362 6.60 16.35 -5.25
CA PRO A 362 5.75 16.78 -4.15
C PRO A 362 6.53 17.50 -3.06
N GLY A 363 5.89 18.52 -2.46
CA GLY A 363 6.45 19.28 -1.35
C GLY A 363 5.40 20.16 -0.68
N LYS A 364 5.85 21.10 0.16
CA LYS A 364 4.94 22.03 0.86
C LYS A 364 4.08 22.86 -0.10
N TRP A 365 4.60 23.19 -1.29
CA TRP A 365 3.88 23.95 -2.31
C TRP A 365 2.67 23.19 -2.88
N GLY A 366 2.76 21.86 -2.97
CA GLY A 366 1.86 21.06 -3.78
C GLY A 366 2.51 19.79 -4.33
N ALA A 367 2.01 19.35 -5.48
CA ALA A 367 2.53 18.18 -6.20
C ALA A 367 2.30 18.32 -7.70
N SER A 368 2.92 17.45 -8.50
CA SER A 368 2.61 17.38 -9.93
C SER A 368 2.57 15.95 -10.46
N THR A 369 1.87 15.77 -11.58
CA THR A 369 1.79 14.54 -12.35
C THR A 369 1.90 14.85 -13.84
N CYS A 370 2.14 13.85 -14.68
CA CYS A 370 2.30 14.02 -16.11
C CYS A 370 1.72 12.86 -16.93
N LYS A 371 1.26 13.17 -18.15
CA LYS A 371 0.76 12.20 -19.13
C LYS A 371 0.91 12.76 -20.54
N GLY A 372 1.57 12.02 -21.43
CA GLY A 372 1.89 12.53 -22.77
C GLY A 372 2.65 13.86 -22.67
N GLY A 373 2.26 14.88 -23.44
CA GLY A 373 2.83 16.23 -23.36
C GLY A 373 2.23 17.15 -22.29
N LYS A 374 1.54 16.60 -21.29
CA LYS A 374 0.86 17.39 -20.26
C LYS A 374 1.49 17.20 -18.88
N ILE A 375 1.58 18.29 -18.13
CA ILE A 375 1.92 18.33 -16.72
C ILE A 375 0.72 18.92 -15.97
N TYR A 376 0.28 18.25 -14.91
CA TYR A 376 -0.77 18.71 -14.01
C TYR A 376 -0.13 19.13 -12.69
N LEU A 377 -0.35 20.38 -12.28
CA LEU A 377 0.10 20.92 -11.02
C LEU A 377 -1.07 20.99 -10.04
N TYR A 378 -0.81 20.61 -8.79
CA TYR A 378 -1.74 20.66 -7.67
C TYR A 378 -1.20 21.63 -6.63
N VAL A 379 -1.54 22.90 -6.75
CA VAL A 379 -0.99 23.96 -5.90
C VAL A 379 -1.81 24.04 -4.62
N MET A 380 -1.22 23.60 -3.50
CA MET A 380 -1.89 23.47 -2.20
C MET A 380 -1.63 24.66 -1.28
N ASN A 381 -0.40 25.17 -1.26
CA ASN A 381 -0.01 26.30 -0.44
C ASN A 381 0.62 27.34 -1.37
N ARG A 382 0.11 28.57 -1.28
CA ARG A 382 0.50 29.68 -2.16
C ARG A 382 1.48 30.59 -1.42
N GLN A 383 2.33 31.27 -2.18
CA GLN A 383 3.03 32.45 -1.67
C GLN A 383 2.06 33.64 -1.69
N ALA A 384 2.36 34.70 -0.92
CA ALA A 384 1.45 35.81 -0.64
C ALA A 384 1.09 36.68 -1.88
N ASP A 385 1.76 36.48 -3.01
CA ASP A 385 1.77 37.37 -4.18
C ASP A 385 0.98 36.83 -5.39
N ASP A 386 0.07 35.88 -5.19
CA ASP A 386 -0.73 35.23 -6.24
C ASP A 386 0.09 34.51 -7.34
N ARG A 387 1.40 34.33 -7.14
CA ARG A 387 2.30 33.63 -8.05
C ARG A 387 2.60 32.20 -7.60
N VAL A 388 2.86 31.36 -8.58
CA VAL A 388 3.46 30.04 -8.40
C VAL A 388 4.79 30.05 -9.12
N VAL A 389 5.87 29.92 -8.36
CA VAL A 389 7.24 29.89 -8.90
C VAL A 389 7.73 28.46 -8.87
N LEU A 390 8.12 27.95 -10.04
CA LEU A 390 8.66 26.61 -10.23
C LEU A 390 10.09 26.69 -10.78
N PRO A 391 10.95 25.70 -10.47
CA PRO A 391 12.28 25.59 -11.05
C PRO A 391 12.21 25.42 -12.58
N PRO A 392 13.29 25.76 -13.31
CA PRO A 392 13.30 25.64 -14.77
C PRO A 392 13.27 24.17 -15.20
N ILE A 393 12.71 23.91 -16.37
CA ILE A 393 12.70 22.59 -17.03
C ILE A 393 13.30 22.72 -18.43
N ASN A 394 13.87 21.63 -18.95
CA ASN A 394 14.47 21.56 -20.28
C ASN A 394 13.46 21.45 -21.44
N ARG A 395 12.22 21.91 -21.23
CA ARG A 395 11.13 21.87 -22.21
C ARG A 395 10.40 23.21 -22.26
N LYS A 396 10.11 23.67 -23.48
CA LYS A 396 9.28 24.86 -23.70
C LYS A 396 7.82 24.54 -23.34
N ILE A 397 7.21 25.41 -22.53
CA ILE A 397 5.77 25.37 -22.23
C ILE A 397 5.02 26.10 -23.35
N ILE A 398 4.01 25.44 -23.90
CA ILE A 398 3.21 25.89 -25.05
C ILE A 398 1.89 26.51 -24.56
N SER A 399 1.31 25.97 -23.48
CA SER A 399 0.07 26.49 -22.90
C SER A 399 0.05 26.31 -21.39
N CYS A 400 -0.61 27.24 -20.69
CA CYS A 400 -0.90 27.17 -19.27
C CYS A 400 -2.37 27.51 -19.03
N ARG A 401 -3.11 26.62 -18.36
CA ARG A 401 -4.54 26.81 -18.08
C ARG A 401 -4.98 26.16 -16.79
N THR A 402 -6.06 26.62 -16.19
CA THR A 402 -6.73 25.86 -15.12
C THR A 402 -7.42 24.62 -15.73
N LEU A 403 -7.51 23.52 -14.97
CA LEU A 403 -8.15 22.29 -15.44
C LEU A 403 -9.68 22.41 -15.59
N GLY A 404 -10.26 23.56 -15.24
CA GLY A 404 -11.68 23.92 -15.46
C GLY A 404 -11.93 24.94 -16.58
N GLY A 405 -10.89 25.35 -17.31
CA GLY A 405 -10.98 26.37 -18.37
C GLY A 405 -10.54 27.75 -17.89
N GLY A 406 -9.74 28.42 -18.73
CA GLY A 406 -9.13 29.73 -18.44
C GLY A 406 -7.63 29.70 -18.66
N GLN A 407 -7.14 30.54 -19.55
CA GLN A 407 -5.70 30.69 -19.76
C GLN A 407 -5.07 31.44 -18.57
N LEU A 408 -3.87 31.01 -18.20
CA LEU A 408 -3.07 31.67 -17.17
C LEU A 408 -1.85 32.32 -17.81
N LEU A 409 -1.48 33.49 -17.30
CA LEU A 409 -0.24 34.14 -17.69
C LEU A 409 0.93 33.33 -17.13
N LEU A 410 1.88 33.01 -18.02
CA LEU A 410 3.07 32.24 -17.70
C LEU A 410 4.29 32.92 -18.28
N THR A 411 5.32 33.07 -17.46
CA THR A 411 6.66 33.52 -17.86
C THR A 411 7.62 32.36 -17.64
N GLN A 412 8.29 31.91 -18.71
CA GLN A 412 9.33 30.89 -18.64
C GLN A 412 10.66 31.51 -19.06
N ASN A 413 11.66 31.47 -18.18
CA ASN A 413 13.02 31.91 -18.47
C ASN A 413 14.04 30.81 -18.07
N LYS A 414 15.33 31.10 -18.13
CA LYS A 414 16.40 30.12 -17.84
C LYS A 414 16.48 29.73 -16.35
N ASN A 415 15.91 30.54 -15.46
CA ASN A 415 16.02 30.43 -14.01
C ASN A 415 14.72 29.96 -13.34
N SER A 416 13.56 30.25 -13.95
CA SER A 416 12.25 29.98 -13.34
C SER A 416 11.13 29.81 -14.36
N ILE A 417 10.05 29.20 -13.90
CA ILE A 417 8.72 29.27 -14.49
C ILE A 417 7.81 29.97 -13.49
N GLU A 418 7.21 31.06 -13.89
CA GLU A 418 6.29 31.85 -13.05
C GLU A 418 4.89 31.79 -13.65
N ILE A 419 3.93 31.38 -12.83
CA ILE A 419 2.52 31.28 -13.20
C ILE A 419 1.74 32.26 -12.34
N HIS A 420 1.03 33.19 -12.99
CA HIS A 420 0.12 34.10 -12.31
C HIS A 420 -1.24 33.43 -12.16
N LEU A 421 -1.69 33.22 -10.92
CA LEU A 421 -2.95 32.55 -10.63
C LEU A 421 -3.92 33.57 -10.00
N PRO A 422 -4.92 34.06 -10.75
CA PRO A 422 -5.83 35.10 -10.26
C PRO A 422 -6.71 34.57 -9.13
N ALA A 423 -7.34 35.48 -8.38
CA ALA A 423 -8.19 35.13 -7.24
C ALA A 423 -9.37 34.20 -7.61
N SER A 424 -9.90 34.30 -8.83
CA SER A 424 -10.96 33.43 -9.36
C SER A 424 -10.51 31.99 -9.64
N GLY A 425 -9.20 31.73 -9.72
CA GLY A 425 -8.61 30.40 -9.88
C GLY A 425 -8.26 29.72 -8.55
N ARG A 426 -8.66 30.32 -7.41
CA ARG A 426 -8.40 29.78 -6.08
C ARG A 426 -9.31 28.59 -5.80
N ASP A 427 -8.75 27.56 -5.18
CA ASP A 427 -9.46 26.38 -4.69
C ASP A 427 -8.93 26.08 -3.28
N GLU A 428 -9.84 25.95 -2.31
CA GLU A 428 -9.48 25.78 -0.90
C GLU A 428 -8.72 24.48 -0.63
N ILE A 429 -8.85 23.51 -1.54
CA ILE A 429 -8.19 22.21 -1.51
C ILE A 429 -6.89 22.28 -2.30
N ALA A 430 -6.95 22.52 -3.60
CA ALA A 430 -5.79 22.70 -4.45
C ALA A 430 -6.16 23.33 -5.80
N ALA A 431 -5.46 24.38 -6.21
CA ALA A 431 -5.61 24.90 -7.58
C ALA A 431 -4.98 23.91 -8.57
N VAL A 432 -5.75 23.52 -9.59
CA VAL A 432 -5.32 22.52 -10.58
C VAL A 432 -5.00 23.19 -11.91
N ILE A 433 -3.74 23.12 -12.31
CA ILE A 433 -3.20 23.78 -13.50
C ILE A 433 -2.67 22.72 -14.47
N GLU A 434 -2.99 22.85 -15.75
CA GLU A 434 -2.43 22.04 -16.83
C GLU A 434 -1.41 22.87 -17.63
N LEU A 435 -0.19 22.37 -17.72
CA LEU A 435 0.84 22.85 -18.64
C LEU A 435 0.95 21.88 -19.81
N THR A 436 1.02 22.39 -21.02
CA THR A 436 1.37 21.60 -22.21
C THR A 436 2.80 21.90 -22.61
N VAL A 437 3.61 20.87 -22.83
CA VAL A 437 4.99 20.97 -23.30
C VAL A 437 5.15 20.29 -24.66
N LYS A 438 6.22 20.62 -25.38
CA LYS A 438 6.59 19.89 -26.61
C LYS A 438 7.19 18.53 -26.24
N GLY A 439 6.66 17.45 -26.80
CA GLY A 439 7.10 16.08 -26.54
C GLY A 439 6.53 15.49 -25.25
N SER A 440 7.07 14.36 -24.80
CA SER A 440 6.64 13.70 -23.55
C SER A 440 7.12 14.48 -22.33
N ALA A 441 6.19 14.79 -21.43
CA ALA A 441 6.46 15.41 -20.13
C ALA A 441 7.11 14.43 -19.14
N PHE A 442 6.98 13.12 -19.36
CA PHE A 442 7.64 12.10 -18.55
C PHE A 442 9.16 12.15 -18.70
N ASP A 443 9.66 12.56 -19.87
CA ASP A 443 11.10 12.64 -20.19
C ASP A 443 11.80 13.84 -19.52
N ILE A 444 11.05 14.69 -18.81
CA ILE A 444 11.61 15.78 -18.03
C ILE A 444 12.18 15.19 -16.73
N ASN A 445 13.45 15.49 -16.46
CA ASN A 445 14.11 15.10 -15.22
C ASN A 445 13.32 15.64 -14.01
N PRO A 446 13.02 14.80 -13.00
CA PRO A 446 12.32 15.26 -11.81
C PRO A 446 13.11 16.33 -11.05
N VAL A 447 12.45 17.42 -10.68
CA VAL A 447 13.04 18.60 -10.02
C VAL A 447 12.37 18.86 -8.68
N ASP A 448 13.17 19.22 -7.69
CA ASP A 448 12.69 19.67 -6.38
C ASP A 448 12.21 21.12 -6.47
N VAL A 449 11.02 21.39 -5.93
CA VAL A 449 10.50 22.75 -5.80
C VAL A 449 10.84 23.23 -4.41
N LEU A 450 11.86 24.09 -4.33
CA LEU A 450 12.20 24.75 -3.08
C LEU A 450 11.04 25.66 -2.69
N SER A 451 10.50 25.47 -1.49
CA SER A 451 9.65 26.50 -0.89
C SER A 451 10.51 27.74 -0.68
N ALA A 452 10.07 28.92 -1.14
CA ALA A 452 10.62 30.17 -0.63
C ALA A 452 10.57 30.10 0.90
N GLN A 453 11.69 30.45 1.54
CA GLN A 453 11.80 30.50 2.99
C GLN A 453 10.81 31.50 3.58
#